data_AF-A0A0M4QEE5-F1
#
_entry.id   AF-A0A0M4QEE5-F1
#
_cell.length_a   1.000
_cell.length_b   1.000
_cell.length_c   1.000
_cell.angle_alpha   90.00
_cell.angle_beta   90.00
_cell.angle_gamma   90.00
#
_symmetry.space_group_name_H-M   'P 1'
#
loop_
_entity.id
_entity.type
_entity.pdbx_description
1 polymer ?
#
loop_
_entity_poly.entity_id
_entity_poly.type
_entity_poly.pdbx_seq_one_letter_code
_entity_poly.pdbx_strand_id
1 'polypeptide(L)' 'MRPVIAALLEIIAKYQRSVEDLTHWLCTRTGQWDDDRPVDRLDEPAVVLEAVKSHYGVQWWSGRVVNLSRKS' A
#
# COMPACT_ATOMS: atom_id res chain seq x y z
N MET A 1 20.94 4.44 -2.33
CA MET A 1 19.60 4.14 -1.76
C MET A 1 18.57 4.31 -2.87
N ARG A 2 17.63 3.37 -3.04
CA ARG A 2 16.52 3.53 -3.99
C ARG A 2 15.45 4.41 -3.32
N PRO A 3 15.15 5.63 -3.82
CA PRO A 3 14.24 6.57 -3.16
C PRO A 3 12.81 6.02 -3.00
N VAL A 4 12.39 5.12 -3.88
CA VAL A 4 11.09 4.43 -3.80
C VAL A 4 10.93 3.63 -2.51
N ILE A 5 11.98 3.02 -1.97
CA ILE A 5 11.88 2.21 -0.74
C ILE A 5 11.54 3.09 0.47
N ALA A 6 12.12 4.29 0.55
CA ALA A 6 11.79 5.24 1.62
C ALA A 6 10.32 5.68 1.53
N ALA A 7 9.84 5.99 0.33
CA ALA A 7 8.44 6.35 0.11
C ALA A 7 7.47 5.20 0.44
N LEU A 8 7.84 3.95 0.14
CA LEU A 8 7.05 2.77 0.53
C LEU A 8 6.96 2.64 2.05
N LEU A 9 8.08 2.81 2.77
CA LEU A 9 8.12 2.77 4.23
C LEU A 9 7.20 3.84 4.85
N GLU A 10 7.21 5.05 4.31
CA GLU A 10 6.30 6.12 4.77
C GLU A 10 4.82 5.78 4.52
N ILE A 11 4.50 5.15 3.39
CA ILE A 11 3.13 4.76 3.06
C ILE A 11 2.63 3.66 4.01
N ILE A 12 3.41 2.59 4.21
CA ILE A 12 3.00 1.49 5.09
C ILE A 12 2.84 1.96 6.54
N ALA A 13 3.64 2.93 6.98
CA ALA A 13 3.51 3.54 8.31
C ALA A 13 2.17 4.26 8.46
N LYS A 14 1.70 4.98 7.43
CA LYS A 14 0.37 5.63 7.42
C LYS A 14 -0.78 4.63 7.52
N TYR A 15 -0.62 3.44 6.93
CA TYR A 15 -1.59 2.36 7.01
C TYR A 15 -1.37 1.42 8.22
N GLN A 16 -0.44 1.75 9.12
CA GLN A 16 -0.09 0.94 10.29
C GLN A 16 0.28 -0.52 9.93
N ARG A 17 0.97 -0.71 8.81
CA ARG A 17 1.47 -2.01 8.34
C ARG A 17 2.93 -2.20 8.70
N SER A 18 3.34 -3.46 8.88
CA SER A 18 4.72 -3.79 9.26
C SER A 18 5.66 -3.77 8.05
N VAL A 19 6.96 -3.67 8.31
CA VAL A 19 7.99 -3.84 7.27
C VAL A 19 7.99 -5.27 6.71
N GLU A 20 7.63 -6.26 7.54
CA GLU A 20 7.46 -7.65 7.11
C GLU A 20 6.31 -7.80 6.12
N ASP A 21 5.16 -7.13 6.38
CA ASP A 21 4.04 -7.10 5.44
C ASP A 21 4.46 -6.52 4.10
N LEU A 22 5.20 -5.41 4.11
CA LEU A 22 5.72 -4.78 2.89
C LEU A 22 6.69 -5.70 2.14
N THR A 23 7.58 -6.36 2.89
CA THR A 23 8.56 -7.28 2.30
C THR A 23 7.85 -8.48 1.66
N HIS A 24 6.84 -9.01 2.34
CA HIS A 24 6.01 -10.08 1.80
C HIS A 24 5.28 -9.63 0.54
N TRP A 25 4.65 -8.45 0.54
CA TRP A 25 3.99 -7.90 -0.64
C TRP A 25 4.96 -7.69 -1.81
N LEU A 26 6.13 -7.10 -1.57
CA LEU A 26 7.16 -6.86 -2.60
C LEU A 26 7.62 -8.16 -3.29
N CYS A 27 7.69 -9.25 -2.55
CA CYS A 27 8.15 -10.55 -3.03
C CYS A 27 7.03 -11.45 -3.57
N THR A 28 5.76 -11.09 -3.33
CA THR A 28 4.61 -11.87 -3.76
C THR A 28 4.20 -11.45 -5.16
N ARG A 29 3.87 -12.44 -6.00
CA ARG A 29 3.28 -12.15 -7.31
C ARG A 29 1.90 -11.54 -7.12
N THR A 30 1.64 -10.46 -7.84
CA THR A 30 0.35 -9.76 -7.71
C THR A 30 -0.44 -9.89 -9.01
N GLY A 31 -1.72 -10.20 -8.89
CA GLY A 31 -2.65 -10.18 -10.03
C GLY A 31 -2.91 -8.77 -10.58
N GLN A 32 -2.35 -7.73 -9.95
CA GLN A 32 -2.45 -6.34 -10.43
C GLN A 32 -1.61 -6.11 -11.69
N TRP A 33 -0.59 -6.95 -11.95
CA TRP A 33 0.38 -6.76 -13.03
C TRP A 33 0.77 -8.09 -13.69
N ASP A 34 -0.22 -8.85 -14.16
CA ASP A 34 0.03 -10.09 -14.91
C ASP A 34 0.97 -11.09 -14.17
N ASP A 35 0.80 -11.22 -12.85
CA ASP A 35 1.61 -12.09 -11.97
C ASP A 35 3.06 -11.60 -11.74
N ASP A 36 3.40 -10.35 -12.08
CA ASP A 36 4.69 -9.75 -11.70
C ASP A 36 4.78 -9.48 -10.19
N ARG A 37 6.03 -9.50 -9.69
CA ARG A 37 6.33 -9.10 -8.31
C ARG A 37 6.61 -7.60 -8.25
N PRO A 38 6.12 -6.87 -7.23
CA PRO A 38 6.38 -5.44 -7.11
C PRO A 38 7.85 -5.06 -6.99
N VAL A 39 8.70 -5.95 -6.47
CA VAL A 39 10.15 -5.73 -6.43
C VAL A 39 10.79 -5.58 -7.83
N ASP A 40 10.21 -6.22 -8.84
CA ASP A 40 10.72 -6.18 -10.22
C ASP A 40 10.38 -4.85 -10.91
N ARG A 41 9.46 -4.05 -10.34
CA ARG A 41 9.01 -2.75 -10.87
C ARG A 41 9.48 -1.54 -10.07
N LEU A 42 10.47 -1.70 -9.18
CA LEU A 42 10.98 -0.60 -8.35
C LEU A 42 11.61 0.56 -9.14
N ASP A 43 11.91 0.34 -10.42
CA ASP A 43 12.37 1.38 -11.35
C ASP A 43 11.22 2.19 -11.96
N GLU A 44 9.97 1.83 -11.67
CA GLU A 44 8.73 2.53 -12.03
C GLU A 44 8.02 3.05 -10.77
N PRO A 45 8.60 4.05 -10.07
CA PRO A 45 8.17 4.42 -8.72
C PRO A 45 6.70 4.83 -8.63
N ALA A 46 6.18 5.57 -9.62
CA ALA A 46 4.78 5.99 -9.62
C ALA A 46 3.82 4.78 -9.63
N VAL A 47 4.13 3.75 -10.42
CA VAL A 47 3.31 2.54 -10.54
C VAL A 47 3.30 1.77 -9.22
N VAL A 48 4.46 1.59 -8.61
CA VAL A 48 4.58 0.87 -7.33
C VAL A 48 3.93 1.61 -6.17
N LEU A 49 4.06 2.94 -6.13
CA LEU A 49 3.47 3.76 -5.08
C LEU A 49 1.94 3.81 -5.14
N GLU A 50 1.35 3.74 -6.33
CA GLU A 50 -0.12 3.62 -6.45
C GLU A 50 -0.60 2.22 -6.09
N ALA A 51 0.12 1.17 -6.49
CA ALA A 51 -0.25 -0.20 -6.15
C ALA A 51 -0.18 -0.49 -4.65
N VAL A 52 0.83 0.01 -3.93
CA VAL A 52 0.92 -0.17 -2.48
C VAL A 52 -0.24 0.52 -1.75
N LYS A 53 -0.67 1.69 -2.22
CA LYS A 53 -1.84 2.41 -1.68
C LYS A 53 -3.12 1.64 -1.97
N SER A 54 -3.25 1.09 -3.17
CA SER A 54 -4.40 0.24 -3.53
C SER A 54 -4.43 -1.03 -2.66
N HIS A 55 -3.29 -1.69 -2.46
CA HIS A 55 -3.18 -2.95 -1.71
C HIS A 55 -3.49 -2.78 -0.21
N TYR A 56 -2.91 -1.76 0.46
CA TYR A 56 -3.12 -1.55 1.89
C TYR A 56 -4.27 -0.58 2.22
N GLY A 57 -4.67 0.26 1.26
CA GLY A 57 -5.73 1.25 1.40
C GLY A 57 -7.15 0.69 1.22
N VAL A 58 -7.31 -0.54 0.74
CA VAL A 58 -8.57 -1.28 0.89
C VAL A 58 -8.79 -1.65 2.36
N GLN A 59 -9.25 -0.68 3.14
CA GLN A 59 -10.02 -0.98 4.35
C GLN A 59 -11.31 -1.67 3.90
N TRP A 60 -11.32 -3.00 3.86
CA TRP A 60 -12.56 -3.75 3.84
C TRP A 60 -13.33 -3.35 5.10
N TRP A 61 -14.42 -2.62 4.90
CA TRP A 61 -15.43 -2.21 5.87
C TRP A 61 -15.39 -3.04 7.16
N SER A 62 -14.72 -2.52 8.20
CA SER A 62 -14.97 -2.95 9.57
C SER A 62 -15.55 -1.75 10.32
N GLY A 63 -16.88 -1.70 10.25
CA GLY A 63 -17.83 -0.91 11.03
C GLY A 63 -17.30 0.20 11.93
N ARG A 64 -17.30 1.43 11.41
CA ARG A 64 -17.95 2.56 12.10
C ARG A 64 -18.15 3.73 11.15
N VAL A 65 -19.35 3.81 10.57
CA VAL A 65 -19.90 5.11 10.15
C VAL A 65 -20.16 5.91 11.42
N VAL A 66 -19.17 6.68 11.89
CA VAL A 66 -19.44 7.79 12.80
C VAL A 66 -19.95 8.95 11.96
N ASN A 67 -21.26 9.01 11.82
CA ASN A 67 -21.95 10.16 11.26
C ASN A 67 -21.81 11.33 12.26
N LEU A 68 -20.73 12.11 12.14
CA LEU A 68 -20.59 13.41 12.77
C LEU A 68 -21.29 14.45 11.90
N SER A 69 -22.62 14.38 11.86
CA SER A 69 -23.45 15.50 11.44
C SER A 69 -24.47 15.80 12.54
N ARG A 70 -23.99 16.50 13.57
CA ARG A 70 -24.80 17.27 14.52
C ARG A 70 -24.19 18.65 14.64
N LYS A 71 -24.81 19.60 13.93
CA LYS A 71 -24.83 21.07 14.05
C LYS A 71 -25.55 21.49 12.75
N SER A 72 -26.74 22.08 12.73
CA SER A 72 -27.47 22.90 13.70
C SER A 72 -28.97 22.77 13.45
#